data_AF-A0A3C0U8E1-F1
#
_entry.id   AF-A0A3C0U8E1-F1
#
_cell.length_a   1.000
_cell.length_b   1.000
_cell.length_c   1.000
_cell.angle_alpha   90.00
_cell.angle_beta   90.00
_cell.angle_gamma   90.00
#
_symmetry.space_group_name_H-M   'P 1'
#
loop_
_entity.id
_entity.type
_entity.pdbx_description
1 polymer ?
#
loop_
_entity_poly.entity_id
_entity_poly.type
_entity_poly.pdbx_seq_one_letter_code
_entity_poly.pdbx_strand_id
1 'polypeptide(L)'
;MEYTRRQLKSVLYGLAVADALGVPYEFKMRGAFHCGTMVGHGTHDQPAGTWSDDTAMALATLDSLLDHDGDVDSDDLLHRYRDWLYDGEYTPDNSVFDVGGTCLWPSAPVGGLSGERDNGNGSLMRIAPAAFFDISDDDIRRISAVTHAHPMSCEACVLYVHVLRHLLDGVPARDAVAQEYGRIWENPEDEISSSGFVRHTLEASLWCLTTTENYKDCVLRAVNLGGDTDTTACVAGALAGAAYGFEAIPRDWVETLRGSTQLDAMAERYRL
;
A
#
# COMPACT_ATOMS: atom_id res chain seq x y z
N MET A 1 -13.91 12.26 10.29
CA MET A 1 -12.82 13.25 10.05
C MET A 1 -12.77 13.56 8.57
N GLU A 2 -12.40 14.78 8.16
CA GLU A 2 -12.35 15.14 6.73
C GLU A 2 -10.94 15.61 6.35
N TYR A 3 -10.24 14.78 5.57
CA TYR A 3 -8.92 15.08 5.02
C TYR A 3 -9.07 15.77 3.65
N THR A 4 -8.02 16.46 3.20
CA THR A 4 -8.05 17.20 1.94
C THR A 4 -7.69 16.32 0.73
N ARG A 5 -8.14 16.71 -0.47
CA ARG A 5 -7.62 16.12 -1.72
C ARG A 5 -6.10 16.12 -1.81
N ARG A 6 -5.42 17.16 -1.33
CA ARG A 6 -3.95 17.23 -1.35
C ARG A 6 -3.33 16.13 -0.48
N GLN A 7 -3.92 15.84 0.67
CA GLN A 7 -3.49 14.73 1.53
C GLN A 7 -3.73 13.38 0.84
N LEU A 8 -4.89 13.18 0.22
CA LEU A 8 -5.17 11.96 -0.55
C LEU A 8 -4.14 11.77 -1.68
N LYS A 9 -3.88 12.83 -2.46
CA LYS A 9 -2.86 12.81 -3.52
C LYS A 9 -1.48 12.45 -2.97
N SER A 10 -1.12 12.95 -1.79
CA SER A 10 0.16 12.65 -1.15
C SER A 10 0.30 11.17 -0.81
N VAL A 11 -0.77 10.53 -0.31
CA VAL A 11 -0.80 9.09 0.01
C VAL A 11 -0.82 8.24 -1.26
N LEU A 12 -1.65 8.59 -2.25
CA LEU A 12 -1.77 7.86 -3.52
C LEU A 12 -0.49 7.85 -4.34
N TYR A 13 0.15 9.01 -4.51
CA TYR A 13 1.46 9.04 -5.17
C TYR A 13 2.54 8.43 -4.28
N GLY A 14 2.41 8.60 -2.96
CA GLY A 14 3.35 8.03 -1.99
C GLY A 14 3.43 6.51 -2.10
N LEU A 15 2.30 5.81 -2.16
CA LEU A 15 2.26 4.37 -2.37
C LEU A 15 2.65 3.99 -3.80
N ALA A 16 2.12 4.66 -4.83
CA ALA A 16 2.32 4.26 -6.22
C ALA A 16 3.76 4.41 -6.71
N VAL A 17 4.44 5.48 -6.29
CA VAL A 17 5.87 5.66 -6.60
C VAL A 17 6.71 4.61 -5.89
N ALA A 18 6.35 4.23 -4.67
CA ALA A 18 7.11 3.29 -3.86
C ALA A 18 6.95 1.84 -4.34
N ASP A 19 5.72 1.45 -4.68
CA ASP A 19 5.37 0.22 -5.38
C ASP A 19 6.24 0.08 -6.65
N ALA A 20 6.11 1.04 -7.58
CA ALA A 20 6.86 1.00 -8.85
C ALA A 20 8.40 0.99 -8.66
N LEU A 21 8.91 1.54 -7.56
CA LEU A 21 10.33 1.50 -7.20
C LEU A 21 10.77 0.11 -6.73
N GLY A 22 9.87 -0.64 -6.08
CA GLY A 22 10.11 -1.98 -5.54
C GLY A 22 10.00 -3.08 -6.59
N VAL A 23 9.09 -2.96 -7.56
CA VAL A 23 8.79 -3.99 -8.59
C VAL A 23 10.05 -4.63 -9.23
N PRO A 24 11.10 -3.89 -9.64
CA PRO A 24 12.30 -4.49 -10.24
C PRO A 24 13.10 -5.43 -9.34
N TYR A 25 12.86 -5.39 -8.02
CA TYR A 25 13.69 -6.01 -7.00
C TYR A 25 12.98 -7.09 -6.20
N GLU A 26 11.72 -7.36 -6.51
CA GLU A 26 10.92 -8.34 -5.79
C GLU A 26 11.59 -9.72 -5.81
N PHE A 27 11.50 -10.43 -4.68
CA PHE A 27 12.14 -11.70 -4.35
C PHE A 27 13.67 -11.68 -4.27
N LYS A 28 14.33 -10.54 -4.47
CA LYS A 28 15.78 -10.45 -4.26
C LYS A 28 16.11 -10.39 -2.77
N MET A 29 17.14 -11.12 -2.37
CA MET A 29 17.61 -11.13 -0.99
C MET A 29 18.23 -9.79 -0.59
N ARG A 30 18.04 -9.40 0.67
CA ARG A 30 18.70 -8.24 1.29
C ARG A 30 20.21 -8.26 1.01
N GLY A 31 20.75 -7.11 0.60
CA GLY A 31 22.18 -6.95 0.32
C GLY A 31 22.66 -7.59 -0.99
N ALA A 32 21.81 -8.32 -1.73
CA ALA A 32 22.16 -8.86 -3.04
C ALA A 32 21.99 -7.84 -4.19
N PHE A 33 21.39 -6.69 -3.90
CA PHE A 33 21.15 -5.62 -4.85
C PHE A 33 21.22 -4.27 -4.14
N HIS A 34 21.16 -3.19 -4.92
CA HIS A 34 20.99 -1.84 -4.42
C HIS A 34 19.96 -1.11 -5.28
N CYS A 35 18.91 -0.59 -4.64
CA CYS A 35 17.98 0.36 -5.26
C CYS A 35 18.39 1.78 -4.85
N GLY A 36 18.61 2.65 -5.84
CA GLY A 36 18.97 4.06 -5.63
C GLY A 36 18.08 5.05 -6.38
N THR A 37 17.33 4.58 -7.38
CA THR A 37 16.40 5.38 -8.18
C THR A 37 15.41 4.48 -8.93
N MET A 38 14.43 5.07 -9.59
CA MET A 38 13.44 4.36 -10.39
C MET A 38 14.06 3.77 -11.65
N VAL A 39 14.05 2.45 -11.72
CA VAL A 39 14.53 1.67 -12.85
C VAL A 39 13.39 0.77 -13.35
N GLY A 40 13.51 0.33 -14.59
CA GLY A 40 12.62 -0.69 -15.14
C GLY A 40 13.29 -2.06 -15.17
N HIS A 41 12.54 -3.02 -15.70
CA HIS A 41 12.86 -4.43 -15.84
C HIS A 41 13.12 -5.09 -14.49
N GLY A 42 13.69 -6.28 -14.47
CA GLY A 42 13.89 -7.05 -13.24
C GLY A 42 12.94 -8.24 -13.17
N THR A 43 12.34 -8.47 -12.01
CA THR A 43 11.56 -9.68 -11.70
C THR A 43 10.41 -9.91 -12.70
N HIS A 44 9.63 -8.85 -12.99
CA HIS A 44 8.46 -8.93 -13.87
C HIS A 44 8.67 -8.36 -15.28
N ASP A 45 9.90 -7.96 -15.62
CA ASP A 45 10.27 -7.34 -16.91
C ASP A 45 9.40 -6.12 -17.31
N GLN A 46 8.96 -5.33 -16.33
CA GLN A 46 8.10 -4.16 -16.55
C GLN A 46 8.90 -2.89 -16.83
N PRO A 47 8.44 -1.97 -17.71
CA PRO A 47 9.11 -0.68 -17.90
C PRO A 47 9.23 0.14 -16.61
N ALA A 48 10.17 1.10 -16.57
CA ALA A 48 10.35 1.96 -15.41
C ALA A 48 9.06 2.72 -15.07
N GLY A 49 8.74 2.80 -13.77
CA GLY A 49 7.56 3.50 -13.27
C GLY A 49 6.25 2.73 -13.42
N THR A 50 6.27 1.45 -13.80
CA THR A 50 5.09 0.57 -13.73
C THR A 50 4.91 0.07 -12.29
N TRP A 51 3.74 0.32 -11.70
CA TRP A 51 3.32 -0.24 -10.41
C TRP A 51 2.61 -1.59 -10.56
N SER A 52 2.56 -2.39 -9.49
CA SER A 52 1.99 -3.73 -9.43
C SER A 52 0.51 -3.75 -8.99
N ASP A 53 0.07 -4.89 -8.46
CA ASP A 53 -1.26 -5.12 -7.91
C ASP A 53 -1.53 -4.29 -6.65
N ASP A 54 -0.50 -3.99 -5.87
CA ASP A 54 -0.48 -3.04 -4.76
C ASP A 54 -1.27 -1.75 -5.07
N THR A 55 -0.80 -0.98 -6.04
CA THR A 55 -1.43 0.29 -6.43
C THR A 55 -2.77 0.07 -7.11
N ALA A 56 -2.87 -0.92 -8.00
CA ALA A 56 -4.10 -1.16 -8.76
C ALA A 56 -5.27 -1.52 -7.82
N MET A 57 -5.05 -2.41 -6.86
CA MET A 57 -6.06 -2.78 -5.88
C MET A 57 -6.34 -1.67 -4.86
N ALA A 58 -5.36 -0.81 -4.54
CA ALA A 58 -5.60 0.40 -3.75
C ALA A 58 -6.54 1.38 -4.49
N LEU A 59 -6.33 1.57 -5.80
CA LEU A 59 -7.22 2.39 -6.63
C LEU A 59 -8.62 1.79 -6.73
N ALA A 60 -8.75 0.48 -6.92
CA ALA A 60 -10.05 -0.21 -6.88
C ALA A 60 -10.79 -0.01 -5.55
N THR A 61 -10.04 -0.07 -4.43
CA THR A 61 -10.59 0.17 -3.09
C THR A 61 -11.07 1.61 -2.91
N LEU A 62 -10.26 2.58 -3.34
CA LEU A 62 -10.64 4.00 -3.31
C LEU A 62 -11.86 4.28 -4.19
N ASP A 63 -11.90 3.67 -5.37
CA ASP A 63 -12.99 3.85 -6.33
C ASP A 63 -14.33 3.37 -5.76
N SER A 64 -14.34 2.21 -5.09
CA SER A 64 -15.53 1.70 -4.38
C SER A 64 -16.00 2.66 -3.29
N LEU A 65 -15.09 3.08 -2.41
CA LEU A 65 -15.42 3.99 -1.33
C LEU A 65 -15.91 5.35 -1.83
N LEU A 66 -15.39 5.84 -2.96
CA LEU A 66 -15.86 7.09 -3.58
C LEU A 66 -17.28 6.98 -4.13
N ASP A 67 -17.64 5.87 -4.79
CA ASP A 67 -18.97 5.69 -5.37
C ASP A 67 -20.04 5.40 -4.31
N HIS A 68 -19.63 4.83 -3.18
CA HIS A 68 -20.51 4.50 -2.05
C HIS A 68 -20.47 5.54 -0.92
N ASP A 69 -19.85 6.71 -1.13
CA ASP A 69 -19.75 7.80 -0.14
C ASP A 69 -19.19 7.32 1.22
N GLY A 70 -18.20 6.44 1.16
CA GLY A 70 -17.56 5.80 2.32
C GLY A 70 -18.28 4.57 2.86
N ASP A 71 -19.48 4.21 2.42
CA ASP A 71 -20.11 2.96 2.82
C ASP A 71 -19.36 1.76 2.24
N VAL A 72 -19.07 0.76 3.08
CA VAL A 72 -18.31 -0.42 2.67
C VAL A 72 -19.25 -1.45 2.07
N ASP A 73 -19.26 -1.51 0.74
CA ASP A 73 -19.91 -2.56 -0.03
C ASP A 73 -18.88 -3.64 -0.44
N SER A 74 -18.92 -4.77 0.26
CA SER A 74 -17.99 -5.89 0.01
C SER A 74 -18.19 -6.56 -1.34
N ASP A 75 -19.41 -6.52 -1.90
CA ASP A 75 -19.69 -7.11 -3.21
C ASP A 75 -19.15 -6.19 -4.31
N ASP A 76 -19.33 -4.88 -4.19
CA ASP A 76 -18.74 -3.89 -5.11
C ASP A 76 -17.20 -3.91 -5.09
N LEU A 77 -16.58 -3.97 -3.90
CA LEU A 77 -15.12 -4.15 -3.77
C LEU A 77 -14.66 -5.43 -4.50
N LEU A 78 -15.37 -6.54 -4.32
CA LEU A 78 -15.06 -7.80 -4.99
C LEU A 78 -15.21 -7.69 -6.51
N HIS A 79 -16.23 -6.98 -7.00
CA HIS A 79 -16.40 -6.73 -8.43
C HIS A 79 -15.22 -5.94 -9.01
N ARG A 80 -14.80 -4.84 -8.36
CA ARG A 80 -13.65 -4.04 -8.86
C ARG A 80 -12.33 -4.79 -8.79
N TYR A 81 -12.14 -5.65 -7.79
CA TYR A 81 -10.98 -6.53 -7.75
C TYR A 81 -11.01 -7.56 -8.89
N ARG A 82 -12.19 -8.01 -9.34
CA ARG A 82 -12.32 -8.86 -10.53
C ARG A 82 -12.07 -8.08 -11.82
N ASP A 83 -12.55 -6.85 -11.93
CA ASP A 83 -12.31 -5.98 -13.10
C ASP A 83 -10.80 -5.71 -13.25
N TRP A 84 -10.11 -5.44 -12.13
CA TRP A 84 -8.65 -5.42 -12.11
C TRP A 84 -8.07 -6.75 -12.60
N LEU A 85 -8.42 -7.87 -11.96
CA LEU A 85 -7.79 -9.18 -12.22
C LEU A 85 -8.01 -9.71 -13.65
N TYR A 86 -9.18 -9.49 -14.23
CA TYR A 86 -9.57 -10.08 -15.51
C TYR A 86 -9.49 -9.11 -16.68
N ASP A 87 -9.72 -7.82 -16.45
CA ASP A 87 -9.76 -6.80 -17.51
C ASP A 87 -8.58 -5.82 -17.44
N GLY A 88 -7.77 -5.88 -16.38
CA GLY A 88 -6.61 -5.02 -16.18
C GLY A 88 -6.97 -3.60 -15.74
N GLU A 89 -8.22 -3.35 -15.33
CA GLU A 89 -8.62 -2.06 -14.80
C GLU A 89 -7.70 -1.61 -13.65
N TYR A 90 -7.55 -0.29 -13.49
CA TYR A 90 -6.66 0.34 -12.50
C TYR A 90 -5.14 0.14 -12.71
N THR A 91 -4.72 -0.58 -13.76
CA THR A 91 -3.31 -0.65 -14.17
C THR A 91 -2.98 0.40 -15.24
N PRO A 92 -1.69 0.78 -15.44
CA PRO A 92 -1.34 1.80 -16.42
C PRO A 92 -1.61 1.41 -17.88
N ASP A 93 -1.66 0.13 -18.21
CA ASP A 93 -1.75 -0.41 -19.57
C ASP A 93 -2.70 -1.60 -19.73
N ASN A 94 -3.64 -1.76 -18.80
CA ASN A 94 -4.58 -2.88 -18.76
C ASN A 94 -3.90 -4.25 -18.77
N SER A 95 -2.72 -4.33 -18.13
CA SER A 95 -1.92 -5.53 -18.02
C SER A 95 -1.73 -5.89 -16.55
N VAL A 96 -2.23 -7.07 -16.17
CA VAL A 96 -2.09 -7.60 -14.82
C VAL A 96 -0.80 -8.42 -14.71
N PHE A 97 -0.05 -8.18 -13.65
CA PHE A 97 1.04 -9.03 -13.18
C PHE A 97 1.00 -9.08 -11.65
N ASP A 98 1.89 -9.88 -11.06
CA ASP A 98 2.09 -9.97 -9.61
C ASP A 98 0.92 -10.40 -8.74
N VAL A 99 -0.03 -11.17 -9.28
CA VAL A 99 -1.23 -11.53 -8.52
C VAL A 99 -0.90 -12.47 -7.36
N GLY A 100 -1.01 -11.96 -6.13
CA GLY A 100 -0.87 -12.76 -4.92
C GLY A 100 -1.87 -13.94 -4.84
N GLY A 101 -1.43 -15.08 -4.31
CA GLY A 101 -2.22 -16.33 -4.30
C GLY A 101 -3.61 -16.21 -3.65
N THR A 102 -3.72 -15.46 -2.56
CA THR A 102 -5.00 -15.18 -1.88
C THR A 102 -5.88 -14.21 -2.66
N CYS A 103 -5.29 -13.32 -3.46
CA CYS A 103 -5.98 -12.39 -4.34
C CYS A 103 -6.50 -13.05 -5.63
N LEU A 104 -6.11 -14.29 -5.95
CA LEU A 104 -6.71 -15.12 -7.00
C LEU A 104 -8.08 -15.71 -6.60
N TRP A 105 -8.45 -15.61 -5.32
CA TRP A 105 -9.67 -16.20 -4.76
C TRP A 105 -11.01 -15.46 -4.97
N PRO A 106 -11.13 -14.33 -5.71
CA PRO A 106 -12.43 -13.79 -6.13
C PRO A 106 -13.31 -14.76 -6.94
N SER A 107 -12.91 -16.02 -7.14
CA SER A 107 -13.68 -17.09 -7.77
C SER A 107 -14.60 -17.87 -6.82
N ALA A 108 -14.58 -17.62 -5.50
CA ALA A 108 -15.44 -18.34 -4.54
C ALA A 108 -16.66 -17.53 -4.05
N PRO A 109 -17.81 -18.19 -3.80
CA PRO A 109 -19.08 -17.51 -3.46
C PRO A 109 -19.20 -16.98 -2.02
N VAL A 110 -18.18 -17.11 -1.15
CA VAL A 110 -18.26 -16.68 0.26
C VAL A 110 -16.89 -16.24 0.80
N GLY A 111 -16.71 -14.93 1.02
CA GLY A 111 -15.67 -14.31 1.85
C GLY A 111 -14.20 -14.58 1.46
N GLY A 112 -13.30 -13.77 2.03
CA GLY A 112 -11.86 -13.96 1.92
C GLY A 112 -11.37 -15.22 2.64
N LEU A 113 -10.15 -15.65 2.31
CA LEU A 113 -9.51 -16.80 2.95
C LEU A 113 -9.10 -16.45 4.40
N SER A 114 -9.21 -17.43 5.30
CA SER A 114 -8.98 -17.25 6.75
C SER A 114 -8.14 -18.35 7.39
N GLY A 115 -7.51 -19.21 6.58
CA GLY A 115 -6.59 -20.23 7.06
C GLY A 115 -5.28 -19.64 7.60
N GLU A 116 -4.55 -20.42 8.38
CA GLU A 116 -3.26 -20.04 8.98
C GLU A 116 -2.23 -19.56 7.93
N ARG A 117 -2.34 -20.08 6.70
CA ARG A 117 -1.46 -19.74 5.56
C ARG A 117 -1.97 -18.58 4.71
N ASP A 118 -3.14 -18.04 5.01
CA ASP A 118 -3.79 -16.98 4.24
C ASP A 118 -3.52 -15.59 4.85
N ASN A 119 -2.40 -15.46 5.56
CA ASN A 119 -1.92 -14.25 6.24
C ASN A 119 -0.98 -13.41 5.37
N GLY A 120 -1.26 -13.39 4.07
CA GLY A 120 -0.57 -12.53 3.11
C GLY A 120 -0.79 -11.04 3.41
N ASN A 121 0.12 -10.21 2.92
CA ASN A 121 0.04 -8.75 2.97
C ASN A 121 -0.92 -8.13 1.93
N GLY A 122 -1.56 -8.94 1.08
CA GLY A 122 -2.39 -8.46 -0.02
C GLY A 122 -3.57 -7.56 0.39
N SER A 123 -4.13 -7.69 1.59
CA SER A 123 -5.11 -6.71 2.09
C SER A 123 -4.49 -5.44 2.67
N LEU A 124 -3.28 -5.52 3.23
CA LEU A 124 -2.57 -4.39 3.81
C LEU A 124 -2.12 -3.39 2.75
N MET A 125 -1.62 -3.85 1.60
CA MET A 125 -1.16 -2.98 0.52
C MET A 125 -2.23 -2.01 -0.01
N ARG A 126 -3.49 -2.44 0.00
CA ARG A 126 -4.60 -1.74 -0.65
C ARG A 126 -5.53 -0.99 0.30
N ILE A 127 -5.28 -1.03 1.61
CA ILE A 127 -6.21 -0.47 2.61
C ILE A 127 -6.00 1.03 2.88
N ALA A 128 -4.90 1.64 2.41
CA ALA A 128 -4.61 3.06 2.67
C ALA A 128 -5.77 4.04 2.36
N PRO A 129 -6.57 3.85 1.29
CA PRO A 129 -7.75 4.70 1.02
C PRO A 129 -8.77 4.75 2.17
N ALA A 130 -8.90 3.68 2.96
CA ALA A 130 -9.83 3.62 4.10
C ALA A 130 -9.58 4.71 5.14
N ALA A 131 -8.35 5.24 5.23
CA ALA A 131 -8.02 6.34 6.12
C ALA A 131 -8.81 7.63 5.79
N PHE A 132 -9.25 7.79 4.55
CA PHE A 132 -9.89 9.01 4.04
C PHE A 132 -11.42 9.05 4.23
N PHE A 133 -11.99 8.02 4.83
CA PHE A 133 -13.44 7.90 5.06
C PHE A 133 -13.74 7.72 6.54
N ASP A 134 -14.91 8.21 6.97
CA ASP A 134 -15.40 8.11 8.35
C ASP A 134 -16.01 6.72 8.59
N ILE A 135 -15.17 5.70 8.51
CA ILE A 135 -15.55 4.29 8.64
C ILE A 135 -14.99 3.66 9.90
N SER A 136 -15.72 2.68 10.43
CA SER A 136 -15.38 1.99 11.68
C SER A 136 -14.24 0.99 11.50
N ASP A 137 -13.65 0.53 12.60
CA ASP A 137 -12.67 -0.57 12.56
C ASP A 137 -13.28 -1.83 11.94
N ASP A 138 -14.56 -2.11 12.20
CA ASP A 138 -15.25 -3.27 11.62
C ASP A 138 -15.39 -3.13 10.10
N ASP A 139 -15.59 -1.91 9.59
CA ASP A 139 -15.59 -1.65 8.14
C ASP A 139 -14.20 -1.83 7.52
N ILE A 140 -13.13 -1.39 8.18
CA ILE A 140 -11.75 -1.68 7.75
C ILE A 140 -11.50 -3.19 7.70
N ARG A 141 -11.94 -3.94 8.73
CA ARG A 141 -11.87 -5.40 8.74
C ARG A 141 -12.67 -6.02 7.60
N ARG A 142 -13.85 -5.47 7.27
CA ARG A 142 -14.68 -5.93 6.14
C ARG A 142 -13.98 -5.74 4.80
N ILE A 143 -13.29 -4.62 4.57
CA ILE A 143 -12.49 -4.40 3.35
C ILE A 143 -11.35 -5.43 3.26
N SER A 144 -10.64 -5.67 4.36
CA SER A 144 -9.59 -6.72 4.41
C SER A 144 -10.18 -8.10 4.06
N ALA A 145 -11.29 -8.44 4.73
CA ALA A 145 -11.95 -9.72 4.63
C ALA A 145 -12.58 -10.04 3.27
N VAL A 146 -12.60 -9.09 2.32
CA VAL A 146 -12.97 -9.39 0.92
C VAL A 146 -12.05 -10.46 0.32
N THR A 147 -10.74 -10.43 0.64
CA THR A 147 -9.80 -11.48 0.22
C THR A 147 -9.03 -12.12 1.38
N HIS A 148 -8.71 -11.37 2.44
CA HIS A 148 -7.96 -11.85 3.61
C HIS A 148 -8.79 -11.65 4.87
N ALA A 149 -9.53 -12.68 5.27
CA ALA A 149 -10.42 -12.67 6.43
C ALA A 149 -9.74 -13.17 7.71
N HIS A 150 -8.46 -13.55 7.65
CA HIS A 150 -7.74 -13.95 8.86
C HIS A 150 -7.60 -12.75 9.82
N PRO A 151 -7.86 -12.92 11.14
CA PRO A 151 -7.84 -11.82 12.11
C PRO A 151 -6.54 -11.00 12.09
N MET A 152 -5.40 -11.66 11.89
CA MET A 152 -4.11 -10.97 11.82
C MET A 152 -4.02 -9.97 10.66
N SER A 153 -4.48 -10.33 9.46
CA SER A 153 -4.51 -9.42 8.33
C SER A 153 -5.49 -8.26 8.58
N CYS A 154 -6.66 -8.58 9.13
CA CYS A 154 -7.67 -7.57 9.48
C CYS A 154 -7.16 -6.56 10.52
N GLU A 155 -6.54 -7.00 11.61
CA GLU A 155 -5.99 -6.09 12.63
C GLU A 155 -4.78 -5.30 12.11
N ALA A 156 -3.95 -5.89 11.25
CA ALA A 156 -2.86 -5.16 10.62
C ALA A 156 -3.38 -3.99 9.76
N CYS A 157 -4.46 -4.21 9.01
CA CYS A 157 -5.16 -3.17 8.25
C CYS A 157 -5.69 -2.06 9.16
N VAL A 158 -6.37 -2.41 10.27
CA VAL A 158 -6.89 -1.44 11.25
C VAL A 158 -5.76 -0.58 11.82
N LEU A 159 -4.68 -1.22 12.30
CA LEU A 159 -3.52 -0.55 12.87
C LEU A 159 -2.91 0.43 11.86
N TYR A 160 -2.68 -0.04 10.64
CA TYR A 160 -2.08 0.76 9.57
C TYR A 160 -2.93 1.99 9.21
N VAL A 161 -4.26 1.84 9.14
CA VAL A 161 -5.18 2.96 8.90
C VAL A 161 -5.14 3.97 10.05
N HIS A 162 -5.07 3.52 11.30
CA HIS A 162 -4.94 4.44 12.45
C HIS A 162 -3.62 5.21 12.42
N VAL A 163 -2.49 4.54 12.12
CA VAL A 163 -1.20 5.23 11.93
C VAL A 163 -1.30 6.28 10.81
N LEU A 164 -1.90 5.95 9.66
CA LEU A 164 -2.14 6.91 8.58
C LEU A 164 -2.95 8.11 9.05
N ARG A 165 -4.06 7.90 9.78
CA ARG A 165 -4.89 8.98 10.33
C ARG A 165 -4.11 9.90 11.26
N HIS A 166 -3.31 9.35 12.18
CA HIS A 166 -2.42 10.14 13.04
C HIS A 166 -1.42 10.99 12.24
N LEU A 167 -0.79 10.41 11.21
CA LEU A 167 0.14 11.14 10.35
C LEU A 167 -0.55 12.26 9.57
N LEU A 168 -1.75 12.00 9.06
CA LEU A 168 -2.58 12.98 8.35
C LEU A 168 -3.02 14.13 9.28
N ASP A 169 -3.20 13.86 10.57
CA ASP A 169 -3.45 14.87 11.61
C ASP A 169 -2.17 15.63 12.04
N GLY A 170 -1.02 15.32 11.45
CA GLY A 170 0.25 15.98 11.72
C GLY A 170 0.98 15.48 12.97
N VAL A 171 0.59 14.31 13.51
CA VAL A 171 1.30 13.66 14.60
C VAL A 171 2.69 13.21 14.09
N PRO A 172 3.78 13.49 14.82
CA PRO A 172 5.11 13.01 14.43
C PRO A 172 5.16 11.49 14.27
N ALA A 173 5.91 10.99 13.28
CA ALA A 173 5.90 9.58 12.90
C ALA A 173 6.13 8.60 14.06
N ARG A 174 7.11 8.88 14.93
CA ARG A 174 7.37 8.02 16.10
C ARG A 174 6.23 8.03 17.11
N ASP A 175 5.55 9.16 17.28
CA ASP A 175 4.43 9.28 18.21
C ASP A 175 3.17 8.59 17.66
N ALA A 176 2.92 8.70 16.34
CA ALA A 176 1.86 7.98 15.64
C ALA A 176 2.05 6.46 15.76
N VAL A 177 3.26 5.96 15.48
CA VAL A 177 3.57 4.52 15.54
C VAL A 177 3.60 4.00 16.98
N ALA A 178 4.06 4.78 17.96
CA ALA A 178 4.05 4.37 19.36
C ALA A 178 2.65 4.15 19.93
N GLN A 179 1.66 4.92 19.47
CA GLN A 179 0.27 4.80 19.93
C GLN A 179 -0.37 3.50 19.47
N GLU A 180 -0.05 3.06 18.25
CA GLU A 180 -0.75 1.95 17.60
C GLU A 180 0.02 0.62 17.66
N TYR A 181 1.35 0.66 17.58
CA TYR A 181 2.19 -0.54 17.45
C TYR A 181 3.28 -0.65 18.53
N GLY A 182 3.90 0.48 18.88
CA GLY A 182 5.00 0.56 19.85
C GLY A 182 6.31 1.09 19.25
N ARG A 183 7.44 0.85 19.92
CA ARG A 183 8.73 1.46 19.60
C ARG A 183 9.57 0.63 18.63
N ILE A 184 9.00 0.29 17.47
CA ILE A 184 9.64 -0.62 16.48
C ILE A 184 11.03 -0.13 16.02
N TRP A 185 11.29 1.18 16.01
CA TRP A 185 12.58 1.77 15.65
C TRP A 185 13.74 1.42 16.60
N GLU A 186 13.46 0.80 17.75
CA GLU A 186 14.49 0.29 18.65
C GLU A 186 15.04 -1.07 18.22
N ASN A 187 14.32 -1.78 17.35
CA ASN A 187 14.77 -3.05 16.80
C ASN A 187 15.92 -2.81 15.80
N PRO A 188 16.99 -3.62 15.85
CA PRO A 188 18.07 -3.55 14.89
C PRO A 188 17.59 -4.02 13.50
N GLU A 189 18.21 -3.50 12.45
CA GLU A 189 17.78 -3.74 11.05
C GLU A 189 17.76 -5.23 10.67
N ASP A 190 18.69 -6.03 11.19
CA ASP A 190 18.81 -7.46 10.93
C ASP A 190 17.69 -8.31 11.56
N GLU A 191 16.93 -7.75 12.51
CA GLU A 191 15.72 -8.37 13.06
C GLU A 191 14.44 -8.00 12.30
N ILE A 192 14.51 -7.01 11.39
CA ILE A 192 13.36 -6.61 10.57
C ILE A 192 13.22 -7.58 9.41
N SER A 193 12.08 -8.25 9.30
CA SER A 193 11.74 -9.14 8.19
C SER A 193 10.86 -8.42 7.17
N SER A 194 11.01 -8.74 5.87
CA SER A 194 10.30 -8.08 4.76
C SER A 194 9.80 -9.10 3.72
N SER A 195 9.17 -10.18 4.18
CA SER A 195 8.49 -11.16 3.30
C SER A 195 7.01 -10.82 3.15
N GLY A 196 6.29 -11.50 2.25
CA GLY A 196 4.84 -11.34 2.06
C GLY A 196 3.91 -11.80 3.19
N PHE A 197 4.44 -11.98 4.40
CA PHE A 197 3.64 -12.20 5.61
C PHE A 197 3.24 -10.83 6.15
N VAL A 198 1.94 -10.60 6.37
CA VAL A 198 1.37 -9.28 6.70
C VAL A 198 2.08 -8.55 7.84
N ARG A 199 2.49 -9.28 8.88
CA ARG A 199 3.18 -8.71 10.03
C ARG A 199 4.59 -8.24 9.69
N HIS A 200 5.31 -8.99 8.87
CA HIS A 200 6.65 -8.60 8.40
C HIS A 200 6.57 -7.31 7.59
N THR A 201 5.65 -7.22 6.62
CA THR A 201 5.41 -6.00 5.85
C THR A 201 5.08 -4.82 6.75
N LEU A 202 4.08 -4.95 7.64
CA LEU A 202 3.67 -3.86 8.53
C LEU A 202 4.84 -3.37 9.39
N GLU A 203 5.55 -4.27 10.05
CA GLU A 203 6.69 -3.93 10.91
C GLU A 203 7.82 -3.27 10.12
N ALA A 204 8.17 -3.80 8.95
CA ALA A 204 9.21 -3.23 8.10
C ALA A 204 8.85 -1.82 7.62
N SER A 205 7.60 -1.57 7.21
CA SER A 205 7.15 -0.26 6.75
C SER A 205 7.14 0.77 7.89
N LEU A 206 6.66 0.39 9.08
CA LEU A 206 6.69 1.25 10.27
C LEU A 206 8.13 1.54 10.73
N TRP A 207 9.01 0.54 10.68
CA TRP A 207 10.42 0.70 10.99
C TRP A 207 11.12 1.65 10.00
N CYS A 208 10.86 1.51 8.69
CA CYS A 208 11.40 2.42 7.68
C CYS A 208 10.96 3.86 7.93
N LEU A 209 9.68 4.08 8.19
CA LEU A 209 9.14 5.41 8.49
C LEU A 209 9.80 6.03 9.73
N THR A 210 9.95 5.27 10.80
CA THR A 210 10.39 5.77 12.12
C THR A 210 11.91 5.83 12.31
N THR A 211 12.66 5.32 11.33
CA THR A 211 14.13 5.42 11.26
C THR A 211 14.60 6.36 10.15
N THR A 212 13.69 6.98 9.40
CA THR A 212 13.98 7.98 8.34
C THR A 212 13.38 9.34 8.68
N GLU A 213 13.82 10.36 7.94
CA GLU A 213 13.36 11.74 8.13
C GLU A 213 12.81 12.38 6.84
N ASN A 214 12.70 11.60 5.75
CA ASN A 214 12.13 12.06 4.48
C ASN A 214 11.59 10.89 3.66
N TYR A 215 10.73 11.20 2.68
CA TYR A 215 10.08 10.21 1.82
C TYR A 215 11.08 9.34 1.06
N LYS A 216 12.08 9.97 0.42
CA LYS A 216 13.07 9.28 -0.42
C LYS A 216 13.80 8.19 0.36
N ASP A 217 14.32 8.52 1.54
CA ASP A 217 15.07 7.57 2.37
C ASP A 217 14.15 6.48 2.93
N CYS A 218 12.90 6.81 3.27
CA CYS A 218 11.91 5.83 3.75
C CYS A 218 11.69 4.73 2.71
N VAL A 219 11.36 5.14 1.49
CA VAL A 219 11.03 4.23 0.40
C VAL A 219 12.26 3.45 -0.07
N LEU A 220 13.42 4.10 -0.25
CA LEU A 220 14.64 3.38 -0.61
C LEU A 220 15.00 2.35 0.45
N ARG A 221 14.81 2.66 1.74
CA ARG A 221 15.08 1.70 2.79
C ARG A 221 14.15 0.51 2.71
N ALA A 222 12.85 0.74 2.54
CA ALA A 222 11.86 -0.31 2.38
C ALA A 222 12.21 -1.26 1.22
N VAL A 223 12.56 -0.72 0.05
CA VAL A 223 12.99 -1.52 -1.11
C VAL A 223 14.28 -2.29 -0.80
N ASN A 224 15.30 -1.65 -0.20
CA ASN A 224 16.59 -2.30 0.07
C ASN A 224 16.55 -3.34 1.21
N LEU A 225 15.45 -3.47 1.97
CA LEU A 225 15.25 -4.60 2.89
C LEU A 225 15.14 -5.93 2.13
N GLY A 226 14.84 -5.93 0.83
CA GLY A 226 14.69 -7.13 0.01
C GLY A 226 13.44 -7.94 0.35
N GLY A 227 13.31 -9.12 -0.24
CA GLY A 227 12.13 -9.98 -0.07
C GLY A 227 10.97 -9.48 -0.91
N ASP A 228 9.86 -9.15 -0.26
CA ASP A 228 8.65 -8.59 -0.86
C ASP A 228 8.77 -7.07 -0.88
N THR A 229 9.46 -6.56 -1.91
CA THR A 229 10.01 -5.20 -1.91
C THR A 229 9.02 -4.15 -2.35
N ASP A 230 8.19 -4.45 -3.34
CA ASP A 230 7.12 -3.60 -3.83
C ASP A 230 6.05 -3.41 -2.77
N THR A 231 5.55 -4.47 -2.12
CA THR A 231 4.52 -4.28 -1.09
C THR A 231 5.06 -3.60 0.16
N THR A 232 6.25 -3.96 0.63
CA THR A 232 6.86 -3.27 1.79
C THR A 232 7.10 -1.79 1.50
N ALA A 233 7.51 -1.45 0.27
CA ALA A 233 7.71 -0.08 -0.16
C ALA A 233 6.38 0.66 -0.34
N CYS A 234 5.36 0.06 -0.94
CA CYS A 234 4.01 0.61 -1.10
C CYS A 234 3.43 1.08 0.24
N VAL A 235 3.43 0.19 1.23
CA VAL A 235 2.93 0.48 2.60
C VAL A 235 3.78 1.57 3.27
N ALA A 236 5.11 1.52 3.15
CA ALA A 236 6.00 2.55 3.69
C ALA A 236 5.82 3.91 2.97
N GLY A 237 5.55 3.87 1.67
CA GLY A 237 5.37 5.01 0.79
C GLY A 237 4.07 5.76 1.05
N ALA A 238 2.97 5.06 1.33
CA ALA A 238 1.74 5.71 1.77
C ALA A 238 1.91 6.42 3.12
N LEU A 239 2.58 5.79 4.10
CA LEU A 239 2.90 6.42 5.39
C LEU A 239 3.79 7.65 5.21
N ALA A 240 4.86 7.52 4.43
CA ALA A 240 5.77 8.61 4.15
C ALA A 240 5.08 9.74 3.36
N GLY A 241 4.18 9.40 2.44
CA GLY A 241 3.35 10.37 1.71
C GLY A 241 2.44 11.15 2.65
N ALA A 242 1.80 10.47 3.62
CA ALA A 242 1.01 11.13 4.66
C ALA A 242 1.88 12.04 5.56
N ALA A 243 3.06 11.59 5.96
CA ALA A 243 3.94 12.30 6.87
C ALA A 243 4.65 13.52 6.25
N TYR A 244 5.08 13.41 4.98
CA TYR A 244 5.95 14.40 4.34
C TYR A 244 5.28 15.19 3.20
N GLY A 245 4.13 14.72 2.70
CA GLY A 245 3.38 15.36 1.62
C GLY A 245 3.90 15.05 0.21
N PHE A 246 3.08 15.34 -0.79
CA PHE A 246 3.35 15.08 -2.21
C PHE A 246 4.64 15.74 -2.71
N GLU A 247 4.92 16.98 -2.29
CA GLU A 247 6.09 17.74 -2.73
C GLU A 247 7.42 17.18 -2.21
N ALA A 248 7.40 16.28 -1.23
CA ALA A 248 8.59 15.59 -0.72
C ALA A 248 9.00 14.38 -1.58
N ILE A 249 8.13 13.92 -2.47
CA ILE A 249 8.42 12.79 -3.38
C ILE A 249 9.41 13.28 -4.45
N PRO A 250 10.52 12.55 -4.72
CA PRO A 250 11.48 12.94 -5.76
C PRO A 250 10.81 13.16 -7.11
N ARG A 251 11.01 14.36 -7.66
CA ARG A 251 10.34 14.80 -8.89
C ARG A 251 10.64 13.91 -10.08
N ASP A 252 11.87 13.42 -10.21
CA ASP A 252 12.29 12.49 -11.25
C ASP A 252 11.55 11.15 -11.18
N TRP A 253 11.19 10.69 -9.98
CA TRP A 253 10.37 9.48 -9.81
C TRP A 253 8.92 9.72 -10.20
N VAL A 254 8.34 10.86 -9.80
CA VAL A 254 6.98 11.26 -10.22
C VAL A 254 6.90 11.41 -11.74
N GLU A 255 7.92 12.00 -12.38
CA GLU A 255 7.97 12.18 -13.84
C GLU A 255 8.16 10.84 -14.60
N THR A 256 8.78 9.84 -13.96
CA THR A 256 8.97 8.50 -14.54
C THR A 256 7.76 7.59 -14.31
N LEU A 257 6.96 7.87 -13.28
CA LEU A 257 5.79 7.10 -12.90
C LEU A 257 4.77 7.02 -14.06
N ARG A 258 4.40 5.80 -14.42
CA ARG A 258 3.33 5.55 -15.41
C ARG A 258 1.96 5.74 -14.76
N GLY A 259 0.89 5.88 -15.54
CA GLY A 259 -0.47 5.97 -15.00
C GLY A 259 -0.79 7.20 -14.15
N SER A 260 0.09 8.20 -14.01
CA SER A 260 -0.12 9.40 -13.18
C SER A 260 -1.44 10.13 -13.47
N THR A 261 -1.92 10.11 -14.72
CA THR A 261 -3.24 10.64 -15.09
C THR A 261 -4.40 9.90 -14.41
N GLN A 262 -4.30 8.58 -14.21
CA GLN A 262 -5.29 7.80 -13.46
C GLN A 262 -5.29 8.17 -11.97
N LEU A 263 -4.10 8.32 -11.36
CA LEU A 263 -3.97 8.77 -9.96
C LEU A 263 -4.59 10.15 -9.76
N ASP A 264 -4.30 11.10 -10.66
CA ASP A 264 -4.86 12.44 -10.62
C ASP A 264 -6.38 12.41 -10.79
N ALA A 265 -6.90 11.64 -11.77
CA ALA A 265 -8.34 11.50 -11.97
C ALA A 265 -9.04 10.93 -10.73
N MET A 266 -8.43 9.95 -10.06
CA MET A 266 -8.98 9.37 -8.83
C MET A 266 -8.96 10.38 -7.67
N ALA A 267 -7.85 11.10 -7.48
CA ALA A 267 -7.76 12.14 -6.46
C ALA A 267 -8.78 13.28 -6.71
N GLU A 268 -9.03 13.65 -7.97
CA GLU A 268 -10.01 14.68 -8.35
C GLU A 268 -11.46 14.29 -8.02
N ARG A 269 -11.78 12.99 -7.97
CA ARG A 269 -13.10 12.50 -7.56
C ARG A 269 -13.35 12.65 -6.06
N TYR A 270 -12.30 12.72 -5.25
CA TYR A 270 -12.45 12.97 -3.82
C TYR A 270 -12.88 14.42 -3.60
N ARG A 271 -14.12 14.58 -3.14
CA ARG A 271 -14.80 15.87 -3.01
C ARG A 271 -14.51 16.53 -1.67
N LEU A 272 -13.27 17.02 -1.50
CA LEU A 272 -12.90 18.12 -0.59
C LEU A 272 -11.71 18.91 -1.15
#